data_AF-A0A914NVQ3-F1
#
_entry.id   AF-A0A914NVQ3-F1
#
_cell.length_a   1.000
_cell.length_b   1.000
_cell.length_c   1.000
_cell.angle_alpha   90.00
_cell.angle_beta   90.00
_cell.angle_gamma   90.00
#
_symmetry.space_group_name_H-M   'P 1'
#
loop_
_entity.id
_entity.type
_entity.pdbx_description
1 polymer ?
#
loop_
_entity_poly.entity_id
_entity_poly.type
_entity_poly.pdbx_seq_one_letter_code
_entity_poly.pdbx_strand_id
1 'polypeptide(L)'
;MTETMLDCSGKVTESKEELVQLAKLAEQTERYDDMAEAMKKVTEFGDELSNEERNLLSVAYKNVVGARRSSWRVLSSIEQRPKGRRRRRLRD
;
A
#
# COMPACT_ATOMS: atom_id res chain seq x y z
N MET A 1 10.50 26.05 -13.43
CA MET A 1 10.62 24.65 -13.87
C MET A 1 11.67 24.05 -12.98
N THR A 2 11.27 23.13 -12.11
CA THR A 2 12.04 22.66 -10.96
C THR A 2 13.40 22.11 -11.38
N GLU A 3 14.45 22.74 -10.88
CA GLU A 3 15.83 22.23 -10.96
C GLU A 3 15.90 20.96 -10.10
N THR A 4 16.03 19.80 -10.74
CA THR A 4 16.26 18.54 -10.05
C THR A 4 17.74 18.48 -9.67
N MET A 5 18.05 18.67 -8.39
CA MET A 5 19.37 18.44 -7.84
C MET A 5 19.68 16.95 -7.87
N LEU A 6 20.59 16.55 -8.76
CA LEU A 6 21.26 15.25 -8.72
C LEU A 6 22.28 15.26 -7.57
N ASP A 7 22.20 14.29 -6.65
CA ASP A 7 23.33 13.99 -5.76
C ASP A 7 24.49 13.37 -6.57
N CYS A 8 25.73 13.53 -6.09
CA CYS A 8 26.97 12.99 -6.67
C CYS A 8 26.94 11.47 -6.99
N SER A 9 25.94 10.72 -6.50
CA SER A 9 25.68 9.30 -6.73
C SER A 9 24.66 9.01 -7.84
N GLY A 10 24.12 10.04 -8.50
CA GLY A 10 23.13 9.88 -9.58
C GLY A 10 21.76 9.37 -9.10
N LYS A 11 21.47 9.46 -7.80
CA LYS A 11 20.15 9.10 -7.24
C LYS A 11 19.25 10.32 -7.27
N VAL A 12 18.03 10.13 -7.76
CA VAL A 12 16.95 11.13 -7.64
C VAL A 12 16.64 11.24 -6.15
N THR A 13 17.03 12.34 -5.52
CA THR A 13 16.56 12.68 -4.17
C THR A 13 15.13 13.19 -4.32
N GLU A 14 14.16 12.29 -4.20
CA GLU A 14 12.75 12.63 -4.22
C GLU A 14 12.46 13.57 -3.05
N SER A 15 11.93 14.77 -3.31
CA SER A 15 11.57 15.69 -2.22
C SER A 15 10.37 15.14 -1.44
N LYS A 16 10.23 15.56 -0.17
CA LYS A 16 9.08 15.20 0.67
C LYS A 16 7.76 15.52 -0.05
N GLU A 17 7.70 16.66 -0.73
CA GLU A 17 6.54 17.12 -1.49
C GLU A 17 6.23 16.23 -2.70
N GLU A 18 7.24 15.81 -3.44
CA GLU A 18 7.10 14.87 -4.56
C GLU A 18 6.58 13.51 -4.09
N LEU A 19 7.06 13.01 -2.95
CA LEU A 19 6.59 11.76 -2.37
C LEU A 19 5.13 11.84 -1.91
N VAL A 20 4.72 12.98 -1.33
CA VAL A 20 3.31 13.22 -0.97
C VAL A 20 2.43 13.31 -2.21
N GLN A 21 2.90 13.95 -3.29
CA GLN A 21 2.18 13.96 -4.57
C GLN A 21 2.07 12.54 -5.15
N LEU A 22 3.15 11.77 -5.15
CA LEU A 22 3.15 10.37 -5.60
C LEU A 22 2.15 9.53 -4.81
N ALA A 23 2.09 9.70 -3.49
CA ALA A 23 1.12 9.02 -2.65
C ALA A 23 -0.33 9.37 -3.01
N LYS A 24 -0.62 10.63 -3.34
CA LYS A 24 -1.96 11.05 -3.82
C LYS A 24 -2.31 10.43 -5.18
N LEU A 25 -1.35 10.36 -6.10
CA LEU A 25 -1.56 9.67 -7.40
C LEU A 25 -1.77 8.16 -7.21
N ALA A 26 -1.01 7.53 -6.30
CA ALA A 26 -1.17 6.12 -5.96
C ALA A 26 -2.55 5.85 -5.32
N GLU A 27 -3.05 6.77 -4.49
CA GLU A 27 -4.42 6.71 -3.94
C GLU A 27 -5.48 6.75 -5.06
N GLN A 28 -5.34 7.66 -6.03
CA GLN A 28 -6.27 7.77 -7.17
C GLN A 28 -6.33 6.52 -8.05
N THR A 29 -5.27 5.72 -8.04
CA THR A 29 -5.16 4.47 -8.82
C THR A 29 -5.33 3.22 -7.97
N GLU A 30 -5.71 3.38 -6.68
CA GLU A 30 -5.88 2.29 -5.70
C GLU A 30 -4.63 1.42 -5.51
N ARG A 31 -3.43 1.94 -5.84
CA ARG A 31 -2.15 1.26 -5.66
C ARG A 31 -1.62 1.51 -4.25
N TYR A 32 -2.29 0.90 -3.26
CA TYR A 32 -1.99 1.16 -1.85
C TYR A 32 -0.62 0.64 -1.38
N ASP A 33 -0.06 -0.38 -2.03
CA ASP A 33 1.31 -0.85 -1.73
C ASP A 33 2.35 0.23 -2.10
N ASP A 34 2.24 0.83 -3.30
CA ASP A 34 3.07 1.95 -3.75
C ASP A 34 2.87 3.19 -2.84
N MET A 35 1.62 3.49 -2.50
CA MET A 35 1.28 4.58 -1.59
C MET A 35 1.94 4.40 -0.22
N ALA A 36 1.97 3.16 0.30
CA ALA A 36 2.60 2.85 1.58
C ALA A 36 4.12 2.99 1.52
N GLU A 37 4.75 2.60 0.41
CA GLU A 37 6.19 2.78 0.20
C GLU A 37 6.58 4.27 0.12
N ALA A 38 5.82 5.06 -0.64
CA ALA A 38 6.03 6.51 -0.72
C ALA A 38 5.85 7.20 0.63
N MET A 39 4.75 6.90 1.34
CA MET A 39 4.49 7.49 2.66
C MET A 39 5.47 7.03 3.73
N LYS A 40 6.03 5.81 3.61
CA LYS A 40 7.13 5.36 4.48
C LYS A 40 8.37 6.23 4.27
N LYS A 41 8.77 6.50 3.02
CA LYS A 41 9.89 7.40 2.71
C LYS A 41 9.65 8.80 3.30
N VAL A 42 8.42 9.32 3.23
CA VAL A 42 8.05 10.61 3.88
C VAL A 42 8.33 10.61 5.38
N THR A 43 8.11 9.49 6.09
CA THR A 43 8.43 9.39 7.52
C THR A 43 9.93 9.34 7.83
N GLU A 44 10.75 8.93 6.87
CA GLU A 44 12.21 8.84 7.02
C GLU A 44 12.90 10.22 6.94
N PHE A 45 12.21 11.27 6.49
CA PHE A 45 12.72 12.65 6.51
C PHE A 45 12.88 13.22 7.93
N GLY A 46 12.25 12.62 8.95
CA GLY A 46 12.40 13.01 10.35
C GLY A 46 11.61 14.26 10.77
N ASP A 47 10.94 14.93 9.83
CA ASP A 47 10.04 16.05 10.12
C ASP A 47 8.69 15.57 10.71
N GLU A 48 8.05 16.42 11.51
CA GLU A 48 6.70 16.15 11.96
C GLU A 48 5.72 16.06 10.78
N LEU A 49 4.91 15.00 10.78
CA LEU A 49 3.89 14.81 9.76
C LEU A 49 2.72 15.77 9.98
N SER A 50 2.27 16.41 8.90
CA SER A 50 1.04 17.18 8.90
C SER A 50 -0.19 16.28 9.08
N ASN A 51 -1.35 16.86 9.43
CA ASN A 51 -2.59 16.08 9.55
C ASN A 51 -2.95 15.35 8.24
N GLU A 52 -2.67 15.97 7.09
CA GLU A 52 -2.92 15.39 5.78
C GLU A 52 -1.98 14.20 5.51
N GLU A 53 -0.68 14.35 5.81
CA GLU A 53 0.32 13.29 5.65
C GLU A 53 0.01 12.08 6.56
N ARG A 54 -0.41 12.31 7.81
CA ARG A 54 -0.85 11.23 8.70
C ARG A 54 -2.09 10.51 8.18
N ASN A 55 -3.02 11.23 7.58
CA ASN A 55 -4.20 10.63 6.97
C ASN A 55 -3.80 9.74 5.78
N LEU A 56 -2.94 10.23 4.89
CA LEU A 56 -2.41 9.45 3.77
C LEU A 56 -1.69 8.18 4.24
N LEU A 57 -0.83 8.30 5.27
CA LEU A 57 -0.14 7.16 5.88
C LEU A 57 -1.13 6.12 6.43
N SER A 58 -2.18 6.59 7.10
CA SER A 58 -3.23 5.73 7.66
C SER A 58 -4.03 5.02 6.57
N VAL A 59 -4.43 5.74 5.52
CA VAL A 59 -5.18 5.21 4.38
C VAL A 59 -4.35 4.13 3.67
N ALA A 60 -3.08 4.39 3.40
CA ALA A 60 -2.19 3.45 2.72
C ALA A 60 -2.12 2.10 3.47
N TYR A 61 -1.68 2.14 4.74
CA TYR A 61 -1.49 0.90 5.51
C TYR A 61 -2.80 0.19 5.85
N LYS A 62 -3.89 0.92 6.13
CA LYS A 62 -5.22 0.32 6.38
C LYS A 62 -5.67 -0.52 5.18
N ASN A 63 -5.49 -0.02 3.97
CA ASN A 63 -5.93 -0.72 2.76
C ASN A 63 -5.03 -1.92 2.44
N VAL A 64 -3.71 -1.78 2.52
CA VAL A 64 -2.77 -2.90 2.33
C VAL A 64 -3.07 -4.05 3.30
N VAL A 65 -3.19 -3.75 4.59
CA VAL A 65 -3.48 -4.77 5.61
C VAL A 65 -4.91 -5.31 5.46
N GLY A 66 -5.87 -4.45 5.11
CA GLY A 66 -7.25 -4.82 4.85
C GLY A 66 -7.40 -5.89 3.76
N ALA A 67 -6.74 -5.67 2.62
CA ALA A 67 -6.70 -6.63 1.51
C ALA A 67 -6.10 -7.97 1.96
N ARG A 68 -4.94 -7.95 2.65
CA ARG A 68 -4.29 -9.16 3.17
C ARG A 68 -5.17 -9.93 4.16
N ARG A 69 -5.84 -9.24 5.09
CA ARG A 69 -6.79 -9.85 6.04
C ARG A 69 -8.01 -10.44 5.35
N SER A 70 -8.50 -9.80 4.29
CA SER A 70 -9.58 -10.34 3.47
C SER A 70 -9.17 -11.67 2.82
N SER A 71 -8.01 -11.68 2.15
CA SER A 71 -7.44 -12.90 1.56
C SER A 71 -7.21 -14.00 2.59
N TRP A 72 -6.69 -13.66 3.77
CA TRP A 72 -6.50 -14.62 4.86
C TRP A 72 -7.82 -15.25 5.34
N ARG A 73 -8.88 -14.45 5.51
CA ARG A 73 -10.21 -14.97 5.88
C ARG A 73 -10.73 -15.96 4.84
N VAL A 74 -10.57 -15.65 3.55
CA VAL A 74 -10.97 -16.56 2.46
C VAL A 74 -10.17 -17.87 2.55
N LEU A 75 -8.85 -17.79 2.67
CA LEU A 75 -8.00 -18.97 2.79
C LEU A 75 -8.35 -19.84 4.01
N SER A 76 -8.51 -19.23 5.18
CA SER A 76 -8.90 -19.93 6.41
C SER A 76 -10.28 -20.57 6.27
N SER A 77 -11.23 -19.90 5.62
CA SER A 77 -12.56 -20.47 5.36
C SER A 77 -12.51 -21.68 4.42
N ILE A 78 -11.56 -21.71 3.48
CA ILE A 78 -11.36 -22.86 2.57
C ILE A 78 -10.73 -24.03 3.33
N GLU A 79 -9.77 -23.76 4.21
CA GLU A 79 -9.10 -24.78 5.03
C GLU A 79 -10.06 -25.45 6.03
N GLN A 80 -10.94 -24.67 6.66
CA GLN A 80 -11.94 -25.17 7.60
C GLN A 80 -13.07 -25.95 6.92
N ARG A 81 -13.20 -25.92 5.58
CA ARG A 81 -14.14 -26.78 4.87
C ARG A 81 -13.59 -28.21 4.88
N PRO A 82 -14.26 -29.18 5.52
CA PRO A 82 -13.74 -30.54 5.61
C PRO A 82 -13.51 -31.13 4.22
N LYS A 83 -12.32 -31.72 4.03
CA LYS A 83 -11.83 -32.32 2.76
C LYS A 83 -12.77 -33.37 2.13
N GLY A 84 -13.85 -33.77 2.82
CA GLY A 84 -14.81 -34.80 2.41
C GLY A 84 -16.07 -34.35 1.65
N ARG A 85 -16.25 -33.06 1.31
CA ARG A 85 -17.41 -32.60 0.49
C ARG A 85 -17.07 -32.16 -0.94
N ARG A 86 -15.88 -32.49 -1.45
CA ARG A 86 -15.60 -32.43 -2.89
C ARG A 86 -15.92 -33.79 -3.50
N ARG A 87 -16.94 -33.85 -4.37
CA ARG A 87 -17.42 -35.01 -5.19
C ARG A 87 -18.71 -35.71 -4.73
N ARG A 88 -19.82 -34.99 -4.59
CA ARG A 88 -21.17 -35.55 -4.83
C ARG A 88 -22.16 -34.48 -5.30
N ARG A 89 -21.90 -33.82 -6.44
CA ARG A 89 -22.92 -33.05 -7.21
C ARG A 89 -22.49 -32.91 -8.67
N LEU A 90 -22.34 -34.04 -9.36
CA LEU A 90 -22.38 -34.17 -10.83
C LEU A 90 -22.81 -35.61 -11.12
N ARG A 91 -24.08 -35.89 -10.84
CA ARG A 91 -24.86 -37.01 -11.34
C ARG A 91 -26.29 -36.64 -11.02
N ASP A 92 -26.91 -35.99 -11.99
CA ASP A 92 -28.28 -36.15 -12.47
C ASP A 92 -28.44 -35.23 -13.69
#